data_AF-A0A4Q7AI12-F1
#
_entry.id   AF-A0A4Q7AI12-F1
#
_cell.length_a   1.000
_cell.length_b   1.000
_cell.length_c   1.000
_cell.angle_alpha   90.00
_cell.angle_beta   90.00
_cell.angle_gamma   90.00
#
_symmetry.space_group_name_H-M   'P 1'
#
loop_
_entity.id
_entity.type
_entity.pdbx_description
1 polymer ?
#
loop_
_entity_poly.entity_id
_entity_poly.type
_entity_poly.pdbx_seq_one_letter_code
_entity_poly.pdbx_strand_id
1 'polypeptide(L)'
;MNNEVFILDILGFNQNKFEQIIYGLFDHFHEFCPSYEPHYFCKMAILDQLPKRAEFDIFGFDWGQWEAKIYYSGMYFKIEVRHEIRLEIKDQSGQFHYKIL
;
A
#
# COMPACT_ATOMS: atom_id res chain seq x y z
N MET A 1 38.19 1.58 -15.49
CA MET A 1 37.53 1.56 -14.17
C MET A 1 36.04 1.41 -14.44
N ASN A 2 35.50 0.22 -14.23
CA ASN A 2 34.07 -0.05 -14.41
C ASN A 2 33.34 0.60 -13.24
N ASN A 3 32.48 1.58 -13.54
CA ASN A 3 31.49 2.07 -12.59
C ASN A 3 30.40 1.00 -12.48
N GLU A 4 30.67 -0.07 -11.73
CA GLU A 4 29.62 -0.95 -11.23
C GLU A 4 28.87 -0.18 -10.15
N VAL A 5 27.87 0.57 -10.61
CA VAL A 5 27.08 1.45 -9.77
C VAL A 5 26.26 0.58 -8.81
N PHE A 6 26.38 0.86 -7.51
CA PHE A 6 25.60 0.36 -6.37
C PHE A 6 24.07 0.60 -6.47
N ILE A 7 23.52 0.74 -7.68
CA ILE A 7 22.07 0.77 -7.95
C ILE A 7 21.41 -0.57 -7.57
N LEU A 8 22.20 -1.65 -7.51
CA LEU A 8 21.73 -3.04 -7.37
C LEU A 8 21.08 -3.40 -6.02
N ASP A 9 21.22 -2.60 -4.96
CA ASP A 9 20.60 -2.95 -3.66
C ASP A 9 19.60 -1.91 -3.13
N ILE A 10 19.48 -0.75 -3.78
CA ILE A 10 18.49 0.28 -3.42
C ILE A 10 17.08 -0.20 -3.78
N LEU A 11 16.93 -0.91 -4.91
CA LEU A 11 15.64 -1.46 -5.34
C LEU A 11 15.17 -2.55 -4.38
N GLY A 12 16.04 -3.51 -4.04
CA GLY A 12 15.75 -4.58 -3.08
C GLY A 12 15.44 -4.06 -1.68
N PHE A 13 16.21 -3.08 -1.18
CA PHE A 13 15.94 -2.45 0.12
C PHE A 13 14.59 -1.72 0.15
N ASN A 14 14.30 -0.91 -0.87
CA ASN A 14 13.03 -0.18 -0.95
C ASN A 14 11.83 -1.14 -1.11
N GLN A 15 12.05 -2.29 -1.74
CA GLN A 15 11.07 -3.33 -1.94
C GLN A 15 10.74 -4.07 -0.64
N ASN A 16 11.75 -4.46 0.15
CA ASN A 16 11.54 -5.01 1.49
C ASN A 16 10.81 -4.00 2.40
N LYS A 17 11.20 -2.72 2.34
CA LYS A 17 10.54 -1.66 3.10
C LYS A 17 9.08 -1.48 2.67
N PHE A 18 8.82 -1.51 1.36
CA PHE A 18 7.46 -1.43 0.82
C PHE A 18 6.59 -2.58 1.30
N GLU A 19 7.12 -3.81 1.24
CA GLU A 19 6.44 -5.01 1.72
C GLU A 19 6.06 -4.91 3.20
N GLN A 20 6.97 -4.45 4.06
CA GLN A 20 6.70 -4.19 5.48
C GLN A 20 5.59 -3.14 5.67
N ILE A 21 5.60 -2.06 4.89
CA ILE A 21 4.57 -1.02 4.96
C ILE A 21 3.20 -1.60 4.56
N ILE A 22 3.15 -2.34 3.46
CA ILE A 22 1.88 -2.89 2.93
C ILE A 22 1.28 -3.93 3.88
N TYR A 23 2.08 -4.85 4.42
CA TYR A 23 1.57 -5.81 5.42
C TYR A 23 1.20 -5.11 6.73
N GLY A 24 1.96 -4.11 7.16
CA GLY A 24 1.61 -3.29 8.32
C GLY A 24 0.27 -2.55 8.16
N LEU A 25 -0.01 -2.04 6.95
CA LEU A 25 -1.32 -1.49 6.61
C LEU A 25 -2.39 -2.59 6.65
N PHE A 26 -2.16 -3.71 5.98
CA PHE A 26 -3.11 -4.82 5.93
C PHE A 26 -3.52 -5.30 7.34
N ASP A 27 -2.56 -5.49 8.24
CA ASP A 27 -2.81 -5.91 9.63
C ASP A 27 -3.51 -4.81 10.43
N HIS A 28 -3.10 -3.54 10.28
CA HIS A 28 -3.75 -2.42 10.95
C HIS A 28 -5.23 -2.31 10.59
N PHE A 29 -5.57 -2.38 9.29
CA PHE A 29 -6.95 -2.34 8.82
C PHE A 29 -7.74 -3.59 9.21
N HIS A 30 -7.05 -4.73 9.37
CA HIS A 30 -7.68 -5.94 9.87
C HIS A 30 -8.10 -5.82 11.34
N GLU A 31 -7.27 -5.21 12.19
CA GLU A 31 -7.54 -5.05 13.62
C GLU A 31 -8.42 -3.85 13.96
N PHE A 32 -8.22 -2.74 13.25
CA PHE A 32 -8.92 -1.49 13.44
C PHE A 32 -9.75 -1.19 12.19
N CYS A 33 -11.05 -1.48 12.26
CA CYS A 33 -11.99 -1.00 11.25
C CYS A 33 -11.95 0.54 11.29
N PRO A 34 -11.41 1.21 10.25
CA PRO A 34 -11.30 2.66 10.26
C PRO A 34 -12.71 3.23 10.22
N SER A 35 -12.91 4.36 10.90
CA SER A 35 -13.95 5.28 10.50
C SER A 35 -13.85 5.49 8.98
N TYR A 36 -14.98 5.36 8.27
CA TYR A 36 -15.13 5.33 6.82
C TYR A 36 -14.51 6.51 6.04
N GLU A 37 -13.77 7.42 6.66
CA GLU A 37 -13.26 8.61 6.02
C GLU A 37 -11.84 8.44 5.45
N PRO A 38 -11.62 8.74 4.16
CA PRO A 38 -10.33 8.56 3.47
C PRO A 38 -9.20 9.41 4.06
N HIS A 39 -9.53 10.52 4.73
CA HIS A 39 -8.56 11.45 5.26
C HIS A 39 -7.72 10.87 6.41
N TYR A 40 -8.23 9.88 7.15
CA TYR A 40 -7.48 9.20 8.21
C TYR A 40 -6.37 8.35 7.62
N PHE A 41 -6.68 7.62 6.55
CA PHE A 41 -5.71 6.81 5.84
C PHE A 41 -4.56 7.68 5.30
N CYS A 42 -4.87 8.79 4.63
CA CYS A 42 -3.85 9.72 4.12
C CYS A 42 -2.94 10.34 5.19
N LYS A 43 -3.35 10.33 6.47
CA LYS A 43 -2.57 10.87 7.60
C LYS A 43 -1.81 9.80 8.37
N MET A 44 -1.86 8.54 7.96
CA MET A 44 -1.13 7.47 8.63
C MET A 44 0.38 7.68 8.46
N ALA A 45 1.11 7.80 9.56
CA ALA A 45 2.56 8.03 9.58
C ALA A 45 3.38 6.93 8.87
N ILE A 46 2.79 5.74 8.65
CA ILE A 46 3.43 4.67 7.89
C ILE A 46 3.52 5.01 6.39
N LEU A 47 2.63 5.87 5.86
CA LEU A 47 2.67 6.34 4.48
C LEU A 47 3.84 7.29 4.21
N ASP A 48 4.28 8.05 5.22
CA ASP A 48 5.48 8.91 5.11
C ASP A 48 6.77 8.11 4.89
N GLN A 49 6.71 6.79 5.12
CA GLN A 49 7.84 5.90 4.94
C GLN A 49 7.90 5.27 3.54
N LEU A 50 6.89 5.52 2.70
CA LEU A 50 6.84 4.99 1.34
C LEU A 50 8.09 5.40 0.55
N PRO A 51 8.64 4.49 -0.29
CA PRO A 51 9.71 4.85 -1.21
C PRO A 51 9.29 6.07 -2.07
N LYS A 52 10.21 7.01 -2.34
CA LYS A 52 9.92 8.23 -3.12
C LYS A 52 9.32 7.98 -4.52
N ARG A 53 9.45 6.77 -5.05
CA ARG A 53 8.92 6.34 -6.36
C ARG A 53 7.64 5.52 -6.25
N ALA A 54 7.09 5.34 -5.05
CA ALA A 54 5.80 4.71 -4.89
C ALA A 54 4.71 5.64 -5.44
N GLU A 55 3.84 5.08 -6.27
CA GLU A 55 2.63 5.75 -6.74
C GLU A 55 1.55 5.58 -5.68
N PHE A 56 0.83 6.67 -5.40
CA PHE A 56 -0.22 6.69 -4.40
C PHE A 56 -1.44 7.43 -4.94
N ASP A 57 -2.53 6.68 -5.12
CA ASP A 57 -3.81 7.21 -5.58
C ASP A 57 -4.88 7.01 -4.51
N ILE A 58 -5.76 8.02 -4.36
CA ILE A 58 -6.96 7.91 -3.54
C ILE A 58 -8.15 8.47 -4.31
N PHE A 59 -9.24 7.71 -4.31
CA PHE A 59 -10.48 8.03 -4.96
C PHE A 59 -11.58 8.07 -3.90
N GLY A 60 -12.14 9.25 -3.67
CA GLY A 60 -13.37 9.40 -2.89
C GLY A 60 -14.57 9.13 -3.78
N PHE A 61 -15.48 8.28 -3.31
CA PHE A 61 -16.81 8.10 -3.89
C PHE A 61 -17.84 8.81 -2.99
N ASP A 62 -19.07 8.93 -3.48
CA ASP A 62 -20.16 9.47 -2.68
C ASP A 62 -20.47 8.55 -1.47
N TRP A 63 -21.10 9.10 -0.43
CA TRP A 63 -21.64 8.35 0.72
C TRP A 63 -20.59 7.65 1.62
N GLY A 64 -19.40 8.22 1.77
CA GLY A 64 -18.37 7.68 2.65
C GLY A 64 -17.65 6.44 2.10
N GLN A 65 -17.86 6.15 0.81
CA GLN A 65 -17.13 5.11 0.11
C GLN A 65 -15.83 5.70 -0.45
N TRP A 66 -14.75 4.93 -0.43
CA TRP A 66 -13.48 5.37 -1.00
C TRP A 66 -12.60 4.18 -1.37
N GLU A 67 -11.62 4.43 -2.22
CA GLU A 67 -10.59 3.47 -2.58
C GLU A 67 -9.24 4.16 -2.51
N ALA A 68 -8.22 3.43 -2.06
CA ALA A 68 -6.85 3.88 -2.24
C ALA A 68 -5.97 2.74 -2.73
N LYS A 69 -4.96 3.12 -3.51
CA LYS A 69 -4.01 2.21 -4.11
C LYS A 69 -2.60 2.76 -3.96
N ILE A 70 -1.71 1.92 -3.46
CA ILE A 70 -0.27 2.20 -3.36
C ILE A 70 0.45 1.19 -4.25
N TYR A 71 1.29 1.65 -5.18
CA TYR A 71 2.04 0.79 -6.11
C TYR A 71 3.53 1.09 -6.05
N TYR A 72 4.36 0.04 -6.05
CA TYR A 72 5.81 0.17 -6.18
C TYR A 72 6.42 -1.10 -6.75
N SER A 73 7.24 -0.96 -7.79
CA SER A 73 8.07 -2.05 -8.34
C SER A 73 7.32 -3.35 -8.64
N GLY A 74 6.12 -3.26 -9.22
CA GLY A 74 5.30 -4.42 -9.58
C GLY A 74 4.37 -4.94 -8.46
N MET A 75 4.59 -4.51 -7.21
CA MET A 75 3.70 -4.77 -6.08
C MET A 75 2.64 -3.68 -5.96
N TYR A 76 1.48 -4.02 -5.42
CA TYR A 76 0.56 -2.99 -4.90
C TYR A 76 -0.21 -3.45 -3.68
N PHE A 77 -0.69 -2.46 -2.95
CA PHE A 77 -1.74 -2.57 -1.95
C PHE A 77 -2.94 -1.77 -2.43
N LYS A 78 -4.13 -2.34 -2.27
CA LYS A 78 -5.39 -1.67 -2.51
C LYS A 78 -6.29 -1.87 -1.30
N ILE A 79 -6.94 -0.80 -0.91
CA ILE A 79 -8.05 -0.81 0.03
C ILE A 79 -9.27 -0.20 -0.64
N GLU A 80 -10.39 -0.89 -0.57
CA GLU A 80 -11.70 -0.42 -1.04
C GLU A 80 -12.67 -0.46 0.13
N VAL A 81 -13.21 0.70 0.50
CA VAL A 81 -14.17 0.88 1.57
C VAL A 81 -15.54 1.17 0.95
N ARG A 82 -16.46 0.21 1.03
CA ARG A 82 -17.85 0.36 0.59
C ARG A 82 -18.82 -0.15 1.65
N HIS A 83 -19.75 -1.04 1.28
CA HIS A 83 -20.58 -1.78 2.24
C HIS A 83 -19.76 -2.74 3.11
N GLU A 84 -18.62 -3.19 2.58
CA GLU A 84 -17.60 -4.00 3.25
C GLU A 84 -16.22 -3.38 2.94
N ILE A 85 -15.21 -3.73 3.73
CA ILE A 85 -13.83 -3.30 3.46
C ILE A 85 -13.11 -4.44 2.75
N ARG A 86 -12.55 -4.16 1.58
CA ARG A 86 -11.76 -5.11 0.80
C ARG A 86 -10.31 -4.66 0.80
N LEU A 87 -9.45 -5.55 1.26
CA LEU A 87 -8.00 -5.39 1.20
C LEU A 87 -7.46 -6.33 0.15
N GLU A 88 -6.55 -5.84 -0.69
CA GLU A 88 -5.92 -6.59 -1.75
C GLU A 88 -4.43 -6.25 -1.86
N ILE A 89 -3.60 -7.27 -1.93
CA ILE A 89 -2.17 -7.16 -2.17
C ILE A 89 -1.85 -7.95 -3.42
N LYS A 90 -1.08 -7.35 -4.33
CA LYS A 90 -0.33 -8.10 -5.34
C LYS A 90 1.14 -8.09 -4.93
N ASP A 91 1.69 -9.28 -4.71
CA ASP A 91 3.10 -9.41 -4.40
C ASP A 91 4.00 -9.40 -5.65
N GLN A 92 5.29 -9.55 -5.42
CA GLN A 92 6.33 -9.45 -6.45
C GLN A 92 6.29 -10.60 -7.46
N SER A 93 5.81 -11.77 -7.03
CA SER A 93 5.60 -12.92 -7.91
C SER A 93 4.37 -12.73 -8.80
N GLY A 94 3.56 -11.71 -8.51
CA GLY A 94 2.29 -11.43 -9.14
C GLY A 94 1.12 -12.21 -8.53
N GLN A 95 1.33 -12.88 -7.39
CA GLN A 95 0.26 -13.53 -6.65
C GLN A 95 -0.58 -12.50 -5.91
N PHE A 96 -1.88 -12.75 -5.85
CA PHE A 96 -2.86 -11.90 -5.18
C PHE A 96 -3.24 -12.49 -3.82
N HIS A 97 -3.30 -11.64 -2.81
CA HIS A 97 -3.79 -11.92 -1.47
C HIS A 97 -4.94 -10.96 -1.19
N TYR A 98 -6.10 -11.47 -0.77
CA TYR A 98 -7.29 -10.64 -0.55
C TYR A 98 -7.98 -10.99 0.77
N LYS A 99 -8.67 -10.00 1.33
CA LYS A 99 -9.47 -10.15 2.55
C LYS A 99 -10.66 -9.20 2.54
N ILE A 100 -11.79 -9.69 3.03
CA ILE A 100 -13.03 -8.93 3.20
C ILE A 100 -13.31 -8.83 4.70
N LEU A 101 -13.58 -7.62 5.19
CA LEU A 101 -13.87 -7.30 6.59
C LEU A 101 -15.29 -6.76 6.75
#